data_AF-A0A2V8M2R1-F1
#
_entry.id   AF-A0A2V8M2R1-F1
#
_cell.length_a   1.000
_cell.length_b   1.000
_cell.length_c   1.000
_cell.angle_alpha   90.00
_cell.angle_beta   90.00
_cell.angle_gamma   90.00
#
_symmetry.space_group_name_H-M   'P 1'
#
loop_
_entity.id
_entity.type
_entity.pdbx_description
1 polymer ?
#
loop_
_entity_poly.entity_id
_entity_poly.type
_entity_poly.pdbx_seq_one_letter_code
_entity_poly.pdbx_strand_id
1 'polypeptide(L)'
;MVTDGKPTACFIEGASVGAPASVRAVRRHPAGEENAGRDAREPQARMPALPARRLYKNSMGGDPWVMDATFREVQACRKAGIMINTFMLASDYYLVEFVKQMTAMTNGKAYFANPANLSQFVLIDFLRRKKSRVK
;
A
#
# COMPACT_ATOMS: atom_id res chain seq x y z
N MET A 1 6.73 5.86 3.67
CA MET A 1 6.72 5.11 2.41
C MET A 1 7.93 5.53 1.60
N VAL A 2 8.69 4.59 1.01
CA VAL A 2 9.72 4.89 0.01
C VAL A 2 9.22 4.35 -1.33
N THR A 3 9.35 5.10 -2.41
CA THR A 3 8.86 4.70 -3.74
C THR A 3 9.77 5.20 -4.85
N ASP A 4 9.99 4.37 -5.86
CA ASP A 4 10.87 4.62 -7.02
C ASP A 4 10.15 4.41 -8.37
N GLY A 5 8.88 4.04 -8.36
CA GLY A 5 8.16 3.62 -9.55
C GLY A 5 6.65 3.79 -9.46
N LYS A 6 6.01 3.80 -10.63
CA LYS A 6 4.56 3.92 -10.77
C LYS A 6 3.87 2.73 -10.09
N PRO A 7 2.72 2.92 -9.43
CA PRO A 7 1.96 1.80 -8.89
C PRO A 7 1.45 0.93 -10.06
N THR A 8 1.70 -0.38 -9.95
CA THR A 8 1.42 -1.36 -11.02
C THR A 8 0.48 -2.47 -10.57
N ALA A 9 0.08 -2.51 -9.30
CA ALA A 9 -0.77 -3.57 -8.78
C ALA A 9 -1.68 -3.07 -7.65
N CYS A 10 -2.84 -3.70 -7.51
CA CYS A 10 -3.76 -3.45 -6.41
C CYS A 10 -4.51 -4.72 -6.00
N PHE A 11 -5.02 -4.74 -4.77
CA PHE A 11 -5.90 -5.81 -4.32
C PHE A 11 -7.35 -5.52 -4.71
N ILE A 12 -8.02 -6.52 -5.24
CA ILE A 12 -9.43 -6.48 -5.59
C ILE A 12 -10.21 -7.47 -4.72
N GLU A 13 -11.40 -7.07 -4.30
CA GLU A 13 -12.33 -7.94 -3.59
C GLU A 13 -13.07 -8.83 -4.60
N GLY A 14 -13.36 -10.07 -4.18
CA GLY A 14 -14.03 -11.05 -5.03
C GLY A 14 -15.40 -10.54 -5.49
N ALA A 15 -15.52 -10.34 -6.81
CA ALA A 15 -16.68 -9.76 -7.53
C ALA A 15 -16.76 -8.22 -7.55
N SER A 16 -15.65 -7.52 -7.77
CA SER A 16 -15.73 -6.12 -8.23
C SER A 16 -16.40 -6.05 -9.61
N VAL A 17 -17.63 -5.55 -9.63
CA VAL A 17 -18.37 -5.18 -10.85
C VAL A 17 -17.51 -4.17 -11.63
N GLY A 18 -17.13 -4.51 -12.87
CA GLY A 18 -16.31 -3.65 -13.74
C GLY A 18 -14.83 -4.01 -13.86
N ALA A 19 -14.38 -5.16 -13.35
CA ALA A 19 -13.00 -5.61 -13.54
C ALA A 19 -12.65 -5.85 -15.03
N PRO A 20 -11.50 -5.36 -15.54
CA PRO A 20 -11.08 -5.64 -16.90
C PRO A 20 -10.96 -7.15 -17.15
N ALA A 21 -11.24 -7.62 -18.37
CA ALA A 21 -11.29 -9.06 -18.70
C ALA A 21 -9.99 -9.82 -18.36
N SER A 22 -8.85 -9.13 -18.32
CA SER A 22 -7.54 -9.64 -17.89
C SER A 22 -7.48 -10.08 -16.42
N VAL A 23 -8.41 -9.62 -15.57
CA VAL A 23 -8.50 -9.98 -14.14
C VAL A 23 -8.97 -11.42 -13.93
N ARG A 24 -9.63 -12.04 -14.92
CA ARG A 24 -10.18 -13.40 -14.79
C ARG A 24 -9.11 -14.49 -14.73
N ALA A 25 -7.88 -14.20 -15.16
CA ALA A 25 -6.76 -15.15 -15.24
C ALA A 25 -5.78 -15.08 -14.06
N VAL A 26 -6.07 -14.29 -13.03
CA VAL A 26 -5.16 -14.04 -11.90
C VAL A 26 -5.04 -15.26 -10.99
N ARG A 27 -3.79 -15.70 -10.75
CA ARG A 27 -3.45 -16.83 -9.86
C ARG A 27 -3.86 -16.53 -8.41
N ARG A 28 -4.48 -17.52 -7.76
CA ARG A 28 -4.65 -17.53 -6.30
C ARG A 28 -3.25 -17.65 -5.67
N HIS A 29 -2.89 -16.76 -4.75
CA HIS A 29 -1.83 -17.06 -3.81
C HIS A 29 -2.41 -18.01 -2.75
N PRO A 30 -1.88 -19.23 -2.58
CA PRO A 30 -2.30 -20.08 -1.47
C PRO A 30 -1.79 -19.44 -0.17
N ALA A 31 -2.68 -19.34 0.82
CA ALA A 31 -2.27 -19.12 2.21
C ALA A 31 -1.39 -20.32 2.62
N GLY A 32 -0.26 -20.05 3.28
CA GLY A 32 0.76 -21.04 3.60
C GLY A 32 0.19 -22.27 4.31
N GLU A 33 0.52 -23.45 3.79
CA GLU A 33 0.46 -24.71 4.52
C GLU A 33 1.59 -24.73 5.55
N GLU A 34 1.25 -24.46 6.82
CA GLU A 34 2.11 -24.80 7.96
C GLU A 34 1.62 -26.13 8.55
N ASN A 35 2.57 -27.02 8.76
CA ASN A 35 2.41 -28.45 8.94
C ASN A 35 1.71 -28.80 10.27
N ALA A 36 0.80 -29.78 10.22
CA ALA A 36 0.02 -30.25 11.35
C ALA A 36 0.89 -30.98 12.40
N GLY A 37 1.01 -30.38 13.59
CA GLY A 37 1.44 -31.02 14.83
C GLY A 37 0.28 -31.09 15.82
N ARG A 38 0.02 -32.29 16.35
CA ARG A 38 -1.06 -32.61 17.30
C ARG A 38 -1.02 -31.71 18.55
N ASP A 39 -2.14 -31.10 18.92
CA ASP A 39 -2.75 -31.33 20.25
C ASP A 39 -4.18 -30.79 20.31
N ALA A 40 -5.02 -31.47 21.11
CA ALA A 40 -6.45 -31.28 21.17
C ALA A 40 -6.87 -30.25 22.23
N ARG A 41 -7.84 -29.39 21.86
CA ARG A 41 -8.87 -28.68 22.66
C ARG A 41 -8.80 -27.14 22.59
N GLU A 42 -9.66 -26.57 21.76
CA GLU A 42 -10.45 -25.35 22.01
C GLU A 42 -11.55 -25.28 20.92
N PRO A 43 -12.82 -24.90 21.22
CA PRO A 43 -13.81 -24.65 20.17
C PRO A 43 -13.46 -23.33 19.50
N GLN A 44 -12.56 -23.39 18.51
CA GLN A 44 -12.16 -22.23 17.75
C GLN A 44 -13.37 -21.74 16.96
N ALA A 45 -13.92 -20.60 17.38
CA ALA A 45 -14.91 -19.85 16.62
C ALA A 45 -14.41 -19.78 15.18
N ARG A 46 -15.11 -20.45 14.25
CA ARG A 46 -14.76 -20.41 12.82
C ARG A 46 -14.77 -18.95 12.41
N MET A 47 -13.59 -18.35 12.27
CA MET A 47 -13.46 -17.04 11.65
C MET A 47 -14.19 -17.13 10.30
N PRO A 48 -15.15 -16.24 10.00
CA PRO A 48 -15.73 -16.21 8.69
C PRO A 48 -14.59 -16.06 7.68
N ALA A 49 -14.58 -16.93 6.66
CA ALA A 49 -13.54 -16.90 5.64
C ALA A 49 -13.47 -15.47 5.08
N LEU A 50 -12.33 -14.81 5.28
CA LEU A 50 -12.06 -13.50 4.71
C LEU A 50 -12.32 -13.58 3.20
N PRO A 51 -13.06 -12.62 2.60
CA PRO A 51 -13.31 -12.63 1.18
C PRO A 51 -11.97 -12.70 0.44
N ALA A 52 -11.82 -13.67 -0.46
CA ALA A 52 -10.56 -13.91 -1.15
C ALA A 52 -10.12 -12.67 -1.93
N ARG A 53 -9.18 -11.90 -1.36
CA ARG A 53 -8.56 -10.73 -2.00
C ARG A 53 -7.67 -11.24 -3.14
N ARG A 54 -7.95 -10.83 -4.37
CA ARG A 54 -7.12 -11.16 -5.54
C ARG A 54 -6.16 -10.02 -5.84
N LEU A 55 -4.99 -10.32 -6.40
CA LEU A 55 -3.99 -9.33 -6.79
C LEU A 55 -4.12 -9.00 -8.28
N TYR A 56 -4.57 -7.81 -8.62
CA TYR A 56 -4.49 -7.29 -9.98
C TYR A 56 -3.11 -6.67 -10.25
N LYS A 57 -2.52 -6.91 -11.42
CA LYS A 57 -1.23 -6.33 -11.84
C LYS A 57 -1.27 -5.91 -13.31
N ASN A 58 -0.80 -4.70 -13.58
CA ASN A 58 -0.53 -4.14 -14.90
C ASN A 58 0.89 -3.54 -14.92
N SER A 59 1.79 -4.16 -15.66
CA SER A 59 3.22 -3.79 -15.69
C SER A 59 3.52 -2.44 -16.35
N MET A 60 2.61 -1.89 -17.16
CA MET A 60 2.84 -0.61 -17.83
C MET A 60 2.87 0.59 -16.86
N GLY A 61 2.26 0.43 -15.67
CA GLY A 61 2.00 1.54 -14.75
C GLY A 61 0.98 2.52 -15.35
N GLY A 62 0.60 3.55 -14.58
CA GLY A 62 -0.35 4.53 -15.10
C GLY A 62 -1.82 4.09 -15.07
N ASP A 63 -2.10 2.86 -14.60
CA ASP A 63 -3.42 2.26 -14.66
C ASP A 63 -4.42 2.96 -13.72
N PRO A 64 -5.51 3.57 -14.24
CA PRO A 64 -6.48 4.28 -13.42
C PRO A 64 -7.10 3.41 -12.32
N TRP A 65 -7.26 2.11 -12.58
CA TRP A 65 -7.86 1.18 -11.63
C TRP A 65 -6.94 0.87 -10.46
N VAL A 66 -5.64 0.72 -10.74
CA VAL A 66 -4.61 0.59 -9.70
C VAL A 66 -4.54 1.87 -8.88
N MET A 67 -4.61 3.02 -9.55
CA MET A 67 -4.54 4.34 -8.90
C MET A 67 -5.73 4.58 -7.97
N ASP A 68 -6.95 4.33 -8.43
CA ASP A 68 -8.17 4.49 -7.64
C ASP A 68 -8.17 3.57 -6.41
N ALA A 69 -7.76 2.31 -6.59
CA ALA A 69 -7.61 1.38 -5.49
C ALA A 69 -6.55 1.85 -4.48
N THR A 70 -5.43 2.39 -4.98
CA THR A 70 -4.35 2.92 -4.13
C THR A 70 -4.83 4.13 -3.33
N PHE A 71 -5.50 5.09 -3.97
CA PHE A 71 -6.03 6.27 -3.27
C PHE A 71 -7.14 5.91 -2.27
N ARG A 72 -7.95 4.89 -2.55
CA ARG A 72 -8.92 4.37 -1.57
C ARG A 72 -8.24 3.88 -0.28
N GLU A 73 -7.13 3.15 -0.41
CA GLU A 73 -6.35 2.68 0.73
C GLU A 73 -5.68 3.85 1.47
N VAL A 74 -5.12 4.82 0.74
CA VAL A 74 -4.57 6.06 1.31
C VAL A 74 -5.61 6.83 2.13
N GLN A 75 -6.85 6.92 1.65
CA GLN A 75 -7.95 7.50 2.41
C GLN A 75 -8.31 6.69 3.66
N ALA A 76 -8.24 5.36 3.59
CA ALA A 76 -8.44 4.51 4.76
C ALA A 76 -7.35 4.76 5.82
N CYS A 77 -6.08 4.89 5.42
CA CYS A 77 -4.99 5.30 6.31
C CYS A 77 -5.28 6.67 6.96
N ARG A 78 -5.71 7.67 6.18
CA ARG A 78 -6.08 8.99 6.71
C ARG A 78 -7.18 8.87 7.77
N LYS A 79 -8.25 8.12 7.49
CA LYS A 79 -9.36 7.88 8.43
C LYS A 79 -8.91 7.18 9.71
N ALA A 80 -7.92 6.30 9.62
CA ALA A 80 -7.30 5.63 10.76
C ALA A 80 -6.29 6.51 11.53
N GLY A 81 -6.11 7.78 11.16
CA GLY A 81 -5.12 8.67 11.78
C GLY A 81 -3.67 8.35 11.40
N ILE A 82 -3.44 7.60 10.33
CA ILE A 82 -2.12 7.20 9.86
C ILE A 82 -1.64 8.21 8.82
N MET A 83 -0.63 9.00 9.18
CA MET A 83 0.03 9.95 8.27
C MET A 83 1.07 9.24 7.39
N ILE A 84 1.02 9.48 6.08
CA ILE A 84 1.96 8.90 5.12
C ILE A 84 2.98 9.95 4.69
N ASN A 85 4.23 9.82 5.19
CA ASN A 85 5.36 10.56 4.63
C ASN A 85 6.00 9.74 3.51
N THR A 86 6.20 10.36 2.36
CA THR A 86 6.66 9.71 1.13
C THR A 86 8.04 10.20 0.76
N PHE A 87 8.99 9.27 0.61
CA PHE A 87 10.32 9.52 0.07
C PHE A 87 10.36 8.95 -1.34
N MET A 88 10.38 9.83 -2.33
CA MET A 88 10.36 9.45 -3.73
C MET A 88 11.79 9.44 -4.27
N LEU A 89 12.20 8.32 -4.87
CA LEU A 89 13.54 8.05 -5.42
C LEU A 89 13.59 8.12 -6.95
N ALA A 90 12.70 8.89 -7.58
CA ALA A 90 12.64 9.04 -9.02
C ALA A 90 12.15 10.44 -9.43
N SER A 91 12.43 10.83 -10.67
CA SER A 91 12.07 12.15 -11.22
C SER A 91 10.95 12.07 -12.26
N ASP A 92 10.25 10.95 -12.34
CA ASP A 92 9.15 10.75 -13.30
C ASP A 92 7.96 11.67 -12.96
N TYR A 93 7.51 12.45 -13.95
CA TYR A 93 6.45 13.45 -13.78
C TYR A 93 5.15 12.84 -13.26
N TYR A 94 4.79 11.64 -13.72
CA TYR A 94 3.58 10.97 -13.28
C TYR A 94 3.69 10.55 -11.82
N LEU A 95 4.84 10.01 -11.39
CA LEU A 95 5.06 9.66 -9.98
C LEU A 95 4.99 10.91 -9.09
N VAL A 96 5.49 12.06 -9.55
CA VAL A 96 5.38 13.34 -8.84
C VAL A 96 3.91 13.71 -8.62
N GLU A 97 3.08 13.66 -9.66
CA GLU A 97 1.64 14.00 -9.54
C GLU A 97 0.90 13.02 -8.63
N PHE A 98 1.19 11.73 -8.71
CA PHE A 98 0.66 10.73 -7.79
C PHE A 98 1.02 11.03 -6.33
N VAL A 99 2.30 11.32 -6.05
CA VAL A 99 2.78 11.63 -4.70
C VAL A 99 2.17 12.93 -4.17
N LYS A 100 1.98 13.94 -5.02
CA LYS A 100 1.29 15.18 -4.64
C LYS A 100 -0.13 14.91 -4.17
N GLN A 101 -0.91 14.12 -4.93
CA GLN A 101 -2.28 13.76 -4.57
C GLN A 101 -2.32 12.97 -3.25
N MET A 102 -1.47 11.95 -3.10
CA MET A 102 -1.38 11.16 -1.86
C MET A 102 -1.04 12.03 -0.64
N THR A 103 -0.10 12.97 -0.82
CA THR A 103 0.36 13.87 0.24
C THR A 103 -0.77 14.80 0.70
N ALA A 104 -1.51 15.36 -0.26
CA ALA A 104 -2.69 16.18 0.01
C ALA A 104 -3.79 15.40 0.75
N MET A 105 -3.95 14.10 0.46
CA MET A 105 -4.92 13.22 1.13
C MET A 105 -4.52 12.85 2.55
N THR A 106 -3.23 12.81 2.92
CA THR A 106 -2.80 12.30 4.23
C THR A 106 -2.23 13.35 5.17
N ASN A 107 -2.14 14.60 4.72
CA ASN A 107 -1.43 15.67 5.42
C ASN A 107 0.02 15.27 5.77
N GLY A 108 0.60 14.37 4.98
CA GLY A 108 1.98 13.94 5.11
C GLY A 108 2.95 14.89 4.44
N LYS A 109 4.21 14.46 4.35
CA LYS A 109 5.28 15.18 3.66
C LYS A 109 5.81 14.35 2.50
N ALA A 110 6.07 15.00 1.38
CA ALA A 110 6.78 14.42 0.24
C ALA A 110 8.23 14.91 0.23
N TYR A 111 9.17 13.98 0.14
CA TYR A 111 10.60 14.22 0.02
C TYR A 111 11.08 13.70 -1.33
N PHE A 112 11.66 14.58 -2.13
CA PHE A 112 12.35 14.22 -3.36
C PHE A 112 13.78 13.85 -2.99
N ALA A 113 14.05 12.55 -2.91
CA ALA A 113 15.30 12.00 -2.43
C ALA A 113 16.04 11.26 -3.54
N ASN A 114 17.32 11.02 -3.32
CA ASN A 114 18.12 10.06 -4.06
C ASN A 114 18.74 9.06 -3.08
N PRO A 115 19.26 7.92 -3.55
CA PRO A 115 19.84 6.92 -2.66
C PRO A 115 20.94 7.46 -1.73
N ALA A 116 21.69 8.48 -2.16
CA ALA A 116 22.78 9.05 -1.36
C ALA A 116 22.29 9.90 -0.18
N ASN A 117 21.11 10.53 -0.26
CA ASN A 117 20.59 11.43 0.77
C ASN A 117 19.31 10.93 1.48
N LEU A 118 18.74 9.80 1.03
CA LEU A 118 17.54 9.21 1.62
C LEU A 118 17.65 9.03 3.13
N SER A 119 18.76 8.45 3.59
CA SER A 119 19.01 8.17 5.02
C SER A 119 18.94 9.42 5.88
N GLN A 120 19.48 10.54 5.38
CA GLN A 120 19.44 11.82 6.08
C GLN A 120 18.00 12.34 6.20
N PHE A 121 17.21 12.26 5.12
CA PHE A 121 15.81 12.68 5.15
C PHE A 121 14.96 11.83 6.11
N VAL A 122 15.17 10.51 6.12
CA VAL A 122 14.48 9.59 7.03
C VAL A 122 14.82 9.93 8.49
N LEU A 123 16.10 10.14 8.80
CA LEU A 123 16.54 10.47 10.16
C LEU A 123 15.96 11.81 10.65
N ILE A 124 15.99 12.83 9.79
CA ILE A 124 15.42 14.16 10.12
C ILE A 124 13.91 14.06 10.39
N ASP A 125 13.16 13.33 9.57
CA ASP A 125 11.73 13.17 9.77
C ASP A 125 11.41 12.43 11.09
N PHE A 126 12.14 11.36 11.37
CA PHE A 126 12.00 10.59 12.61
C PHE A 126 12.27 11.45 13.85
N LEU A 127 13.41 12.15 13.89
CA LEU A 127 13.78 12.99 15.03
C LEU A 127 12.78 14.13 15.26
N ARG A 128 12.28 14.76 14.19
CA ARG A 128 11.25 15.81 14.29
C ARG A 128 9.96 15.30 14.92
N ARG A 129 9.51 14.11 14.54
CA ARG A 129 8.31 13.48 15.12
C ARG A 129 8.52 13.06 16.57
N LYS A 130 9.67 12.47 16.91
CA LYS A 130 9.98 12.06 18.29
C LYS A 130 9.98 13.25 19.25
N LYS A 131 10.58 14.38 18.84
CA LYS A 131 10.55 15.63 19.62
C LYS A 131 9.14 16.18 19.81
N SER A 132 8.28 16.11 18.80
CA SER A 132 6.89 16.57 18.89
C SER A 132 6.00 15.76 19.83
N ARG A 133 6.36 14.49 20.11
CA ARG A 133 5.58 13.60 20.98
C ARG A 133 5.95 13.73 22.47
N VAL A 134 7.09 14.36 22.77
CA VAL A 134 7.48 14.71 24.14
C VAL A 134 6.84 16.07 24.45
N LYS A 135 5.65 16.04 25.03
CA LYS A 135 4.99 17.16 25.69
C LYS A 135 4.48 16.68 27.04
#